data_AF-A0A1I3Y7W7-F1
#
_entry.id   AF-A0A1I3Y7W7-F1
#
_cell.length_a   1.000
_cell.length_b   1.000
_cell.length_c   1.000
_cell.angle_alpha   90.00
_cell.angle_beta   90.00
_cell.angle_gamma   90.00
#
_symmetry.space_group_name_H-M   'P 1'
#
loop_
_entity.id
_entity.type
_entity.pdbx_description
1 polymer ?
#
loop_
_entity_poly.entity_id
_entity_poly.type
_entity_poly.pdbx_seq_one_letter_code
_entity_poly.pdbx_strand_id
1 'polypeptide(L)'
;MGTETKNYFSILSIVLFMIIAAPMTAFATQQDEKENLTLHSNQENVDHHALAYHHEDLAKGMQAKIQEQIEAFNNKPRSSFLGRNGQHIKKHVVYKIREYEKAAQAHMKKAAYHSHMAAEQLYHDSIAKSKNTGNEIDL
;
A
#
# COMPACT_ATOMS: atom_id res chain seq x y z
N MET A 1 16.74 -29.47 25.33
CA MET A 1 16.95 -29.36 23.87
C MET A 1 15.81 -30.09 23.19
N GLY A 2 14.95 -29.36 22.50
CA GLY A 2 13.81 -29.90 21.76
C GLY A 2 13.29 -28.81 20.84
N THR A 3 13.73 -28.84 19.58
CA THR A 3 13.35 -27.87 18.56
C THR A 3 12.07 -28.32 17.88
N GLU A 4 10.94 -27.73 18.27
CA GLU A 4 9.67 -27.93 17.57
C GLU A 4 9.36 -26.73 16.67
N THR A 5 9.97 -26.73 15.49
CA THR A 5 9.69 -25.77 14.42
C THR A 5 9.29 -26.54 13.16
N LYS A 6 8.08 -27.11 13.15
CA LYS A 6 7.55 -27.76 11.94
C LYS A 6 6.04 -27.59 11.81
N ASN A 7 5.53 -26.36 11.81
CA ASN A 7 4.13 -26.10 11.42
C ASN A 7 3.90 -24.82 10.59
N TYR A 8 4.94 -24.03 10.29
CA TYR A 8 4.78 -22.81 9.48
C TYR A 8 5.06 -23.00 7.98
N PHE A 9 5.62 -24.14 7.57
CA PHE A 9 5.96 -24.40 6.16
C PHE A 9 4.76 -24.87 5.32
N SER A 10 3.72 -25.41 5.97
CA SER A 10 2.53 -25.93 5.25
C SER A 10 1.58 -24.84 4.79
N ILE A 11 1.62 -23.64 5.39
CA ILE A 11 0.72 -22.53 5.06
C ILE A 11 1.24 -21.71 3.87
N LEU A 12 2.56 -21.73 3.61
CA LEU A 12 3.17 -21.04 2.46
C LEU A 12 2.90 -21.76 1.11
N SER A 13 2.49 -23.04 1.14
CA SER A 13 2.37 -23.89 -0.04
C SER A 13 1.09 -23.65 -0.87
N ILE A 14 0.07 -22.97 -0.31
CA ILE A 14 -1.23 -22.82 -0.99
C ILE A 14 -1.28 -21.56 -1.88
N VAL A 15 -0.30 -20.65 -1.77
CA VAL A 15 -0.31 -19.39 -2.53
C VAL A 15 0.32 -19.51 -3.93
N LEU A 16 0.93 -20.65 -4.30
CA LEU A 16 1.67 -20.82 -5.55
C LEU A 16 0.94 -21.62 -6.66
N PHE A 17 -0.37 -21.86 -6.56
CA PHE A 17 -1.09 -22.63 -7.59
C PHE A 17 -2.34 -21.93 -8.13
N MET A 18 -2.14 -20.74 -8.72
CA MET A 18 -3.07 -20.19 -9.72
C MET A 18 -2.26 -19.53 -10.85
N ILE A 19 -1.64 -20.37 -11.68
CA ILE A 19 -1.20 -19.99 -13.02
C ILE A 19 -2.05 -20.80 -14.00
N ILE A 20 -2.49 -20.11 -15.06
CA ILE A 20 -3.09 -20.59 -16.31
C ILE A 20 -4.64 -20.65 -16.33
N ALA A 21 -5.23 -19.54 -16.75
CA ALA A 21 -6.34 -19.57 -17.72
C ALA A 21 -5.94 -18.67 -18.89
N ALA A 22 -5.48 -19.27 -19.99
CA ALA A 22 -5.33 -18.56 -21.27
C ALA A 22 -6.72 -18.50 -21.95
N PRO A 23 -7.12 -17.38 -22.57
CA PRO A 23 -8.30 -17.36 -23.41
C PRO A 23 -7.99 -18.08 -24.74
N MET A 24 -8.66 -19.20 -25.01
CA MET A 24 -8.77 -19.71 -26.38
C MET A 24 -9.86 -18.91 -27.10
N THR A 25 -9.45 -17.92 -27.90
CA THR A 25 -10.29 -17.38 -28.97
C THR A 25 -9.44 -17.25 -30.23
N ALA A 26 -9.37 -18.33 -31.00
CA ALA A 26 -8.96 -18.26 -32.39
C ALA A 26 -10.21 -17.94 -33.22
N PHE A 27 -10.35 -16.69 -33.64
CA PHE A 27 -11.09 -16.35 -34.85
C PHE A 27 -10.21 -15.42 -35.67
N ALA A 28 -9.70 -15.96 -36.77
CA ALA A 28 -9.08 -15.18 -37.83
C ALA A 28 -10.18 -14.39 -38.54
N THR A 29 -10.03 -13.07 -38.61
CA THR A 29 -10.42 -12.27 -39.77
C THR A 29 -9.58 -11.01 -39.78
N GLN A 30 -8.73 -10.95 -40.80
CA GLN A 30 -7.99 -9.79 -41.22
C GLN A 30 -9.00 -8.85 -41.89
N GLN A 31 -9.22 -7.66 -41.34
CA GLN A 31 -9.71 -6.53 -42.10
C GLN A 31 -9.06 -5.27 -41.56
N ASP A 32 -8.20 -4.70 -42.40
CA ASP A 32 -7.82 -3.30 -42.34
C ASP A 32 -9.08 -2.44 -42.25
N GLU A 33 -9.21 -1.63 -41.20
CA GLU A 33 -9.45 -0.21 -41.39
C GLU A 33 -9.23 0.56 -40.09
N LYS A 34 -8.65 1.75 -40.27
CA LYS A 34 -8.45 2.76 -39.25
C LYS A 34 -9.77 3.07 -38.56
N GLU A 35 -9.83 2.98 -37.24
CA GLU A 35 -10.66 3.90 -36.46
C GLU A 35 -10.31 3.85 -34.98
N ASN A 36 -9.97 5.04 -34.47
CA ASN A 36 -9.90 5.42 -33.07
C ASN A 36 -9.05 4.55 -32.13
N LEU A 37 -7.83 5.07 -31.91
CA LEU A 37 -7.12 5.04 -30.65
C LEU A 37 -8.02 5.64 -29.53
N THR A 38 -9.11 4.95 -29.18
CA THR A 38 -9.75 5.12 -27.88
C THR A 38 -8.81 4.46 -26.90
N LEU A 39 -7.87 5.28 -26.44
CA LEU A 39 -7.21 5.13 -25.16
C LEU A 39 -8.32 5.02 -24.11
N HIS A 40 -8.88 3.82 -23.94
CA HIS A 40 -9.75 3.49 -22.84
C HIS A 40 -8.85 3.66 -21.62
N SER A 41 -8.95 4.84 -21.02
CA SER A 41 -8.48 5.14 -19.68
C SER A 41 -9.28 4.26 -18.72
N ASN A 42 -9.04 2.96 -18.77
CA ASN A 42 -9.29 2.04 -17.67
C ASN A 42 -8.20 2.26 -16.60
N GLN A 43 -7.91 3.53 -16.29
CA GLN A 43 -7.56 3.86 -14.92
C GLN A 43 -8.85 3.57 -14.18
N GLU A 44 -8.95 2.32 -13.72
CA GLU A 44 -9.93 1.85 -12.76
C GLU A 44 -10.28 3.01 -11.83
N ASN A 45 -11.57 3.25 -11.61
CA ASN A 45 -12.12 4.39 -10.88
C ASN A 45 -11.72 4.32 -9.39
N VAL A 46 -10.42 4.37 -9.15
CA VAL A 46 -9.75 4.18 -7.88
C VAL A 46 -9.77 5.55 -7.22
N ASP A 47 -10.44 5.60 -6.08
CA ASP A 47 -10.45 6.78 -5.24
C ASP A 47 -9.06 6.93 -4.58
N HIS A 48 -8.18 7.64 -5.28
CA HIS A 48 -6.85 7.94 -4.80
C HIS A 48 -6.86 8.86 -3.57
N HIS A 49 -7.93 9.65 -3.34
CA HIS A 49 -8.07 10.41 -2.10
C HIS A 49 -8.29 9.48 -0.91
N ALA A 50 -9.22 8.52 -1.03
CA ALA A 50 -9.47 7.53 0.02
C ALA A 50 -8.23 6.70 0.34
N LEU A 51 -7.46 6.28 -0.68
CA LEU A 51 -6.22 5.54 -0.48
C LEU A 51 -5.12 6.38 0.19
N ALA A 52 -5.01 7.66 -0.16
CA ALA A 52 -4.08 8.57 0.49
C ALA A 52 -4.39 8.70 1.99
N TYR A 53 -5.65 8.98 2.32
CA TYR A 53 -6.10 9.09 3.71
C TYR A 53 -5.92 7.78 4.49
N HIS A 54 -6.25 6.64 3.88
CA HIS A 54 -6.06 5.34 4.51
C HIS A 54 -4.60 5.10 4.89
N HIS A 55 -3.66 5.40 3.99
CA HIS A 55 -2.25 5.25 4.29
C HIS A 55 -1.73 6.30 5.29
N GLU A 56 -2.26 7.52 5.29
CA GLU A 56 -1.95 8.49 6.32
C GLU A 56 -2.39 8.01 7.72
N ASP A 57 -3.60 7.45 7.83
CA ASP A 57 -4.11 6.87 9.08
C ASP A 57 -3.26 5.69 9.55
N LEU A 58 -2.87 4.78 8.64
CA LEU A 58 -1.96 3.70 8.98
C LEU A 58 -0.60 4.22 9.47
N ALA A 59 -0.06 5.30 8.88
CA ALA A 59 1.17 5.91 9.34
C ALA A 59 1.02 6.50 10.76
N LYS A 60 -0.09 7.19 11.04
CA LYS A 60 -0.42 7.69 12.39
C LYS A 60 -0.56 6.55 13.39
N GLY A 61 -1.21 5.45 12.99
CA GLY A 61 -1.31 4.23 13.79
C GLY A 61 0.05 3.63 14.13
N MET A 62 1.02 3.66 13.21
CA MET A 62 2.39 3.21 13.50
C MET A 62 3.10 4.14 14.48
N GLN A 63 2.91 5.46 14.36
CA GLN A 63 3.45 6.43 15.30
C GLN A 63 2.88 6.24 16.72
N ALA A 64 1.57 5.99 16.83
CA ALA A 64 0.94 5.67 18.11
C ALA A 64 1.53 4.40 18.75
N LYS A 65 1.81 3.37 17.95
CA LYS A 65 2.47 2.14 18.43
C LYS A 65 3.91 2.38 18.90
N ILE A 66 4.64 3.32 18.28
CA ILE A 66 5.97 3.72 18.76
C ILE A 66 5.85 4.32 20.17
N GLN A 67 4.89 5.24 20.35
CA GLN A 67 4.65 5.89 21.63
C GLN A 67 4.26 4.86 22.71
N GLU A 68 3.41 3.89 22.37
CA GLU A 68 3.07 2.77 23.26
C GLU A 68 4.31 1.96 23.68
N GLN A 69 5.24 1.65 22.76
CA GLN A 69 6.47 0.95 23.11
C GLN A 69 7.36 1.78 24.05
N ILE A 70 7.44 3.09 23.83
CA ILE A 70 8.22 4.01 24.68
C ILE A 70 7.62 4.06 26.09
N GLU A 71 6.30 4.23 26.20
CA GLU A 71 5.59 4.28 27.48
C GLU A 71 5.70 2.95 28.23
N ALA A 72 5.45 1.83 27.56
CA ALA A 72 5.57 0.50 28.15
C ALA A 72 7.02 0.18 28.60
N PHE A 73 8.02 0.70 27.90
CA PHE A 73 9.41 0.58 28.30
C PHE A 73 9.72 1.42 29.52
N ASN A 74 9.29 2.68 29.55
CA ASN A 74 9.54 3.61 30.66
C ASN A 74 8.81 3.22 31.95
N ASN A 75 7.64 2.58 31.85
CA ASN A 75 6.85 2.15 32.99
C ASN A 75 7.34 0.84 33.65
N LYS A 76 8.40 0.20 33.13
CA LYS A 76 8.95 -1.03 33.74
C LYS A 76 9.82 -0.71 34.97
N PRO A 77 9.75 -1.52 36.03
CA PRO A 77 10.62 -1.33 37.19
C PRO A 77 12.08 -1.58 36.80
N ARG A 78 13.01 -0.86 37.44
CA ARG A 78 14.45 -0.91 37.17
C ARG A 78 15.02 -2.35 37.21
N SER A 79 14.48 -3.21 38.07
CA SER A 79 14.86 -4.63 38.17
C SER A 79 14.65 -5.41 36.87
N SER A 80 13.67 -5.02 36.03
CA SER A 80 13.40 -5.65 34.73
C SER A 80 14.58 -5.53 33.75
N PHE A 81 15.47 -4.56 33.98
CA PHE A 81 16.57 -4.25 33.07
C PHE A 81 17.91 -4.84 33.49
N LEU A 82 17.91 -5.75 34.47
CA LEU A 82 19.13 -6.40 34.95
C LEU A 82 19.50 -7.65 34.14
N GLY A 83 20.79 -7.91 34.07
CA GLY A 83 21.35 -9.10 33.44
C GLY A 83 21.00 -9.25 31.96
N ARG A 84 20.93 -10.50 31.50
CA ARG A 84 20.69 -10.84 30.10
C ARG A 84 19.26 -10.50 29.64
N ASN A 85 18.28 -10.71 30.51
CA ASN A 85 16.87 -10.39 30.23
C ASN A 85 16.67 -8.90 29.96
N GLY A 86 17.31 -8.03 30.75
CA GLY A 86 17.28 -6.59 30.52
C GLY A 86 17.85 -6.16 29.17
N GLN A 87 18.96 -6.78 28.74
CA GLN A 87 19.52 -6.54 27.41
C GLN A 87 18.57 -6.98 26.29
N HIS A 88 17.90 -8.13 26.46
CA HIS A 88 16.91 -8.62 25.51
C HIS A 88 15.71 -7.67 25.40
N ILE A 89 15.19 -7.17 26.52
CA ILE A 89 14.08 -6.20 26.54
C ILE A 89 14.46 -4.93 25.78
N LYS A 90 15.63 -4.34 26.07
CA LYS A 90 16.12 -3.14 25.39
C LYS A 90 16.23 -3.34 23.87
N LYS A 91 16.87 -4.44 23.45
CA LYS A 91 17.02 -4.77 22.02
C LYS A 91 15.66 -4.97 21.34
N HIS A 92 14.73 -5.62 22.02
CA HIS A 92 13.40 -5.89 21.48
C HIS A 92 12.58 -4.61 21.27
N VAL A 93 12.62 -3.68 22.24
CA VAL A 93 11.93 -2.39 22.11
C VAL A 93 12.53 -1.55 21.00
N VAL A 94 13.86 -1.45 20.91
CA VAL A 94 14.54 -0.74 19.81
C VAL A 94 14.18 -1.34 18.46
N TYR A 95 14.14 -2.67 18.36
CA TYR A 95 13.72 -3.35 17.15
C TYR A 95 12.29 -3.00 16.76
N LYS A 96 11.33 -3.09 17.70
CA LYS A 96 9.92 -2.77 17.41
C LYS A 96 9.73 -1.32 16.98
N ILE A 97 10.38 -0.37 17.66
CA ILE A 97 10.31 1.05 17.29
C ILE A 97 10.78 1.23 15.85
N ARG A 98 11.95 0.67 15.51
CA ARG A 98 12.51 0.78 14.15
C ARG A 98 11.59 0.17 13.08
N GLU A 99 10.94 -0.96 13.37
CA GLU A 99 10.01 -1.57 12.42
C GLU A 99 8.75 -0.71 12.22
N TYR A 100 8.20 -0.12 13.29
CA TYR A 100 7.08 0.81 13.17
C TYR A 100 7.48 2.10 12.45
N GLU A 101 8.68 2.62 12.66
CA GLU A 101 9.19 3.79 11.92
C GLU A 101 9.27 3.51 10.42
N LYS A 102 9.83 2.36 10.03
CA LYS A 102 9.87 1.94 8.62
C LYS A 102 8.46 1.80 8.04
N ALA A 103 7.54 1.19 8.78
CA ALA A 103 6.16 1.03 8.34
C ALA A 103 5.46 2.39 8.18
N ALA A 104 5.64 3.31 9.13
CA ALA A 104 5.11 4.67 9.06
C ALA A 104 5.64 5.39 7.80
N GLN A 105 6.94 5.35 7.56
CA GLN A 105 7.55 5.94 6.37
C GLN A 105 7.04 5.32 5.07
N ALA A 106 6.89 3.99 5.03
CA ALA A 106 6.35 3.29 3.86
C ALA A 106 4.90 3.72 3.57
N HIS A 107 4.08 3.82 4.61
CA HIS A 107 2.71 4.30 4.48
C HIS A 107 2.64 5.78 4.06
N MET A 108 3.48 6.66 4.63
CA MET A 108 3.56 8.06 4.19
C MET A 108 3.96 8.19 2.71
N LYS A 109 4.89 7.36 2.22
CA LYS A 109 5.26 7.34 0.79
C LYS A 109 4.09 6.93 -0.09
N LYS A 110 3.32 5.92 0.31
CA LYS A 110 2.11 5.50 -0.41
C LYS A 110 1.02 6.57 -0.37
N ALA A 111 0.84 7.23 0.77
CA ALA A 111 -0.10 8.34 0.90
C ALA A 111 0.28 9.48 -0.08
N ALA A 112 1.55 9.87 -0.11
CA ALA A 112 2.04 10.90 -1.04
C ALA A 112 1.85 10.49 -2.51
N TYR A 113 2.11 9.22 -2.85
CA TYR A 113 1.86 8.70 -4.19
C TYR A 113 0.38 8.82 -4.59
N HIS A 114 -0.54 8.38 -3.73
CA HIS A 114 -1.97 8.49 -4.03
C HIS A 114 -2.46 9.93 -4.06
N SER A 115 -1.97 10.82 -3.18
CA SER A 115 -2.27 12.25 -3.26
C SER A 115 -1.84 12.87 -4.59
N HIS A 116 -0.69 12.46 -5.13
CA HIS A 116 -0.23 12.91 -6.45
C HIS A 116 -1.17 12.42 -7.56
N MET A 117 -1.51 11.13 -7.56
CA MET A 117 -2.41 10.56 -8.57
C MET A 117 -3.81 11.20 -8.52
N ALA A 118 -4.31 11.53 -7.32
CA ALA A 118 -5.58 12.25 -7.16
C ALA A 118 -5.52 13.66 -7.78
N ALA A 119 -4.40 14.37 -7.60
CA ALA A 119 -4.20 15.69 -8.21
C ALA A 119 -4.13 15.62 -9.75
N GLU A 120 -3.48 14.59 -10.29
CA GLU A 120 -3.44 14.34 -11.74
C GLU A 120 -4.83 14.04 -12.31
N GLN A 121 -5.64 13.22 -11.62
CA GLN A 121 -7.02 12.95 -12.01
C GLN A 121 -7.85 14.23 -12.08
N LEU A 122 -7.81 15.06 -11.02
CA LEU A 122 -8.51 16.34 -11.00
C LEU A 122 -8.06 17.28 -12.12
N TYR A 123 -6.77 17.29 -12.43
CA TYR A 123 -6.24 18.07 -13.54
C TYR A 123 -6.81 17.59 -14.88
N HIS A 124 -6.77 16.29 -15.17
CA HIS A 124 -7.31 15.72 -16.40
C HIS A 124 -8.82 15.98 -16.54
N ASP A 125 -9.58 15.81 -15.47
CA ASP A 125 -11.03 16.08 -15.45
C ASP A 125 -11.34 17.56 -15.76
N SER A 126 -10.53 18.48 -15.22
CA SER A 126 -10.69 19.92 -15.49
C SER A 126 -10.44 20.28 -16.96
N ILE A 127 -9.43 19.65 -17.59
CA ILE A 127 -9.11 19.85 -19.01
C ILE A 127 -10.21 19.26 -19.90
N ALA A 128 -10.70 18.06 -19.57
CA ALA A 128 -11.80 17.44 -20.31
C ALA A 128 -13.08 18.30 -20.24
N LYS A 129 -13.42 18.82 -19.06
CA LYS A 129 -14.56 19.72 -18.88
C LYS A 129 -14.42 21.01 -19.70
N SER A 130 -13.25 21.63 -19.69
CA SER A 130 -12.99 22.87 -20.46
C SER A 130 -13.13 22.68 -21.97
N LYS A 131 -12.67 21.54 -22.53
CA LYS A 131 -12.82 21.23 -23.96
C LYS A 131 -14.29 21.04 -24.36
N ASN A 132 -15.08 20.37 -23.51
CA ASN A 132 -16.50 20.15 -23.80
C ASN A 132 -17.27 21.49 -23.83
N THR A 133 -16.98 22.40 -22.90
CA THR A 133 -17.62 23.72 -22.87
C THR A 133 -17.22 24.63 -24.03
N GLY A 134 -16.01 24.48 -24.60
CA GLY A 134 -15.59 25.26 -25.77
C GLY A 134 -16.32 24.86 -27.05
N ASN A 135 -16.65 23.57 -27.19
CA ASN A 135 -17.37 23.05 -28.37
C ASN A 135 -18.86 23.43 -28.40
N GLU A 136 -19.45 23.83 -27.27
CA GLU A 136 -20.86 24.29 -27.21
C GLU A 136 -21.04 25.78 -27.56
N ILE A 137 -19.96 26.58 -27.61
CA ILE A 137 -20.05 28.03 -27.86
C ILE A 137 -19.84 28.40 -29.35
N ASP A 138 -19.49 27.42 -30.18
CA ASP A 138 -19.22 27.57 -31.63
C ASP A 138 -20.37 27.03 -32.54
N LEU A 139 -21.59 26.85 -32.01
CA LEU A 139 -22.82 26.51 -32.75
C LEU A 139 -23.84 27.64 -32.66
#